data_AF-A0A966MY00-F1
#
_entry.id   AF-A0A966MY00-F1
#
_cell.length_a   1.000
_cell.length_b   1.000
_cell.length_c   1.000
_cell.angle_alpha   90.00
_cell.angle_beta   90.00
_cell.angle_gamma   90.00
#
_symmetry.space_group_name_H-M   'P 1'
#
loop_
_entity.id
_entity.type
_entity.pdbx_description
1 polymer ?
#
loop_
_entity_poly.entity_id
_entity_poly.type
_entity_poly.pdbx_seq_one_letter_code
_entity_poly.pdbx_strand_id
1 'polypeptide(L)'
;MTTYLITHRSEESQLIHREGSAEEAACEIANQLLMFYGPAEKLMAIKSDSPLATFSLIKDDVLCSIDVTKKSIETWRNDISSIRTAMNEFHSAKNRAESILSQA
;
A
#
# COMPACT_ATOMS: atom_id res chain seq x y z
N MET A 1 14.43 6.42 10.22
CA MET A 1 13.96 6.18 8.86
C MET A 1 14.38 4.77 8.49
N THR A 2 13.52 4.02 7.83
CA THR A 2 13.78 2.63 7.46
C THR A 2 13.56 2.49 5.96
N THR A 3 14.55 1.96 5.26
CA THR A 3 14.47 1.70 3.82
C THR A 3 14.04 0.25 3.61
N TYR A 4 12.95 0.06 2.88
CA TYR A 4 12.46 -1.25 2.45
C TYR A 4 12.69 -1.44 0.95
N LEU A 5 13.15 -2.61 0.57
CA LEU A 5 13.12 -3.09 -0.80
C LEU A 5 11.80 -3.82 -1.03
N ILE A 6 11.09 -3.42 -2.08
CA ILE A 6 9.81 -4.02 -2.47
C ILE A 6 10.08 -5.02 -3.57
N THR A 7 9.61 -6.24 -3.36
CA THR A 7 9.77 -7.36 -4.29
C THR A 7 8.43 -8.02 -4.55
N HIS A 8 8.33 -8.85 -5.58
CA HIS A 8 7.22 -9.78 -5.69
C HIS A 8 7.32 -10.84 -4.58
N ARG A 9 6.20 -11.10 -3.91
CA ARG A 9 6.11 -12.23 -2.99
C ARG A 9 6.01 -13.51 -3.82
N SER A 10 6.92 -14.45 -3.55
CA SER A 10 6.84 -15.81 -4.12
C SER A 10 5.51 -16.48 -3.73
N GLU A 11 4.88 -17.17 -4.67
CA GLU A 11 3.64 -17.92 -4.44
C GLU A 11 3.81 -19.03 -3.39
N GLU A 12 5.03 -19.54 -3.22
CA GLU A 12 5.38 -20.55 -2.21
C GLU A 12 5.63 -19.94 -0.82
N SER A 13 5.67 -18.62 -0.70
CA SER A 13 5.96 -17.93 0.56
C SER A 13 4.73 -17.88 1.47
N GLN A 14 4.80 -18.57 2.61
CA GLN A 14 3.80 -18.47 3.68
C GLN A 14 3.87 -17.15 4.47
N LEU A 15 4.88 -16.32 4.22
CA LEU A 15 5.06 -15.07 4.94
C LEU A 15 4.12 -14.01 4.37
N ILE A 16 3.11 -13.65 5.18
CA ILE A 16 2.26 -12.49 4.96
C ILE A 16 2.64 -11.47 6.03
N HIS A 17 2.78 -10.20 5.62
CA HIS A 17 3.01 -9.13 6.58
C HIS A 17 1.85 -9.06 7.58
N ARG A 18 2.20 -8.82 8.83
CA ARG A 18 1.20 -8.65 9.88
C ARG A 18 0.39 -7.38 9.60
N GLU A 19 -0.92 -7.47 9.75
CA GLU A 19 -1.81 -6.30 9.69
C GLU A 19 -1.34 -5.20 10.66
N GLY A 20 -1.29 -3.97 10.17
CA GLY A 20 -0.80 -2.79 10.87
C GLY A 20 0.73 -2.62 10.88
N SER A 21 1.49 -3.56 10.31
CA SER A 21 2.96 -3.49 10.30
C SER A 21 3.50 -2.36 9.40
N ALA A 22 4.78 -2.03 9.57
CA ALA A 22 5.45 -1.05 8.71
C ALA A 22 5.73 -1.63 7.32
N GLU A 23 5.98 -2.94 7.27
CA GLU A 23 6.20 -3.73 6.06
C GLU A 23 4.95 -3.75 5.17
N GLU A 24 3.77 -4.00 5.75
CA GLU A 24 2.49 -3.92 5.05
C GLU A 24 2.27 -2.51 4.47
N ALA A 25 2.43 -1.47 5.30
CA ALA A 25 2.27 -0.09 4.85
C ALA A 25 3.25 0.26 3.71
N ALA A 26 4.49 -0.22 3.77
CA ALA A 26 5.47 -0.01 2.71
C ALA A 26 5.03 -0.68 1.39
N CYS A 27 4.48 -1.90 1.45
CA CYS A 27 3.88 -2.56 0.29
C CYS A 27 2.67 -1.79 -0.26
N GLU A 28 1.77 -1.32 0.60
CA GLU A 28 0.60 -0.53 0.17
C GLU A 28 0.99 0.77 -0.54
N ILE A 29 1.93 1.52 0.04
CA ILE A 29 2.42 2.77 -0.55
C ILE A 29 3.07 2.48 -1.91
N ALA A 30 3.94 1.47 -1.98
CA ALA A 30 4.58 1.09 -3.24
C ALA A 30 3.55 0.63 -4.29
N ASN A 31 2.54 -0.14 -3.89
CA ASN A 31 1.47 -0.59 -4.77
C ASN A 31 0.74 0.60 -5.44
N GLN A 32 0.40 1.61 -4.65
CA GLN A 32 -0.29 2.81 -5.13
C GLN A 32 0.62 3.71 -5.97
N LEU A 33 1.86 3.95 -5.54
CA LEU A 33 2.80 4.82 -6.26
C LEU A 33 3.30 4.22 -7.58
N LEU A 34 3.51 2.91 -7.62
CA LEU A 34 3.98 2.21 -8.83
C LEU A 34 2.84 1.83 -9.77
N MET A 35 1.58 2.12 -9.42
CA MET A 35 0.40 1.64 -10.14
C MET A 35 0.46 0.12 -10.39
N PHE A 36 0.92 -0.62 -9.37
CA PHE A 36 1.03 -2.07 -9.50
C PHE A 36 -0.35 -2.67 -9.72
N TYR A 37 -0.51 -3.41 -10.82
CA TYR A 37 -1.77 -4.07 -11.17
C TYR A 37 -1.92 -5.36 -10.35
N GLY A 38 -2.19 -5.20 -9.06
CA GLY A 38 -2.42 -6.30 -8.14
C GLY A 38 -2.68 -5.86 -6.70
N PRO A 39 -3.09 -6.80 -5.84
CA PRO A 39 -3.19 -6.59 -4.41
C PRO A 39 -1.79 -6.42 -3.79
N ALA A 40 -1.67 -5.52 -2.80
CA ALA A 40 -0.40 -5.24 -2.11
C ALA A 40 0.15 -6.48 -1.37
N GLU A 41 -0.72 -7.44 -1.06
CA GLU A 41 -0.41 -8.74 -0.47
C GLU A 41 0.39 -9.65 -1.41
N LYS A 42 0.51 -9.31 -2.71
CA LYS A 42 1.44 -9.95 -3.64
C LYS A 42 2.84 -9.33 -3.60
N LEU A 43 3.05 -8.30 -2.79
CA LEU A 43 4.33 -7.65 -2.61
C LEU A 43 4.95 -8.07 -1.27
N MET A 44 6.28 -8.00 -1.20
CA MET A 44 7.04 -8.26 0.01
C MET A 44 8.03 -7.10 0.25
N ALA A 45 7.86 -6.41 1.37
CA ALA A 45 8.82 -5.45 1.89
C ALA A 45 9.92 -6.16 2.69
N ILE A 46 11.17 -5.95 2.31
CA ILE A 46 12.37 -6.49 2.95
C ILE A 46 13.20 -5.32 3.45
N LYS A 47 13.59 -5.29 4.73
CA LYS A 47 14.47 -4.23 5.22
C LYS A 47 15.81 -4.31 4.49
N SER A 48 16.27 -3.17 3.97
CA SER A 48 17.51 -3.06 3.20
C SER A 48 18.77 -3.48 3.95
N ASP A 49 18.75 -3.46 5.29
CA ASP A 49 19.85 -3.89 6.16
C ASP A 49 19.80 -5.39 6.50
N SER A 50 18.85 -6.14 5.95
CA SER A 50 18.74 -7.58 6.19
C SER A 50 19.57 -8.39 5.19
N PRO A 51 20.07 -9.59 5.57
CA PRO A 51 20.75 -10.49 4.63
C PRO A 51 19.89 -10.86 3.41
N LEU A 52 18.56 -10.89 3.56
CA LEU A 52 17.62 -11.15 2.47
C LEU A 52 17.62 -10.05 1.40
N ALA A 53 17.92 -8.80 1.78
CA ALA A 53 18.01 -7.69 0.83
C ALA A 53 19.14 -7.91 -0.17
N THR A 54 20.31 -8.35 0.30
CA THR A 54 21.46 -8.67 -0.56
C THR A 54 21.10 -9.77 -1.58
N PHE A 55 20.42 -10.83 -1.13
CA PHE A 55 19.99 -11.90 -2.04
C PHE A 55 18.95 -11.42 -3.06
N SER A 56 18.03 -10.56 -2.66
CA SER A 56 16.98 -10.04 -3.54
C SER A 56 17.57 -9.15 -4.64
N LEU A 57 18.57 -8.33 -4.30
CA LEU A 57 19.31 -7.53 -5.28
C LEU A 57 20.10 -8.39 -6.28
N ILE A 58 20.72 -9.47 -5.82
CA ILE A 58 21.47 -10.40 -6.69
C ILE A 58 20.54 -11.09 -7.71
N LYS A 59 19.29 -11.36 -7.32
CA LYS A 59 18.30 -12.01 -8.19
C LYS A 59 17.57 -11.04 -9.13
N ASP A 60 17.81 -9.74 -9.01
CA ASP A 60 17.08 -8.69 -9.73
C ASP A 60 15.56 -8.70 -9.46
N ASP A 61 15.17 -9.15 -8.26
CA ASP A 61 13.76 -9.31 -7.85
C ASP A 61 13.15 -8.01 -7.27
N VAL A 62 13.93 -6.92 -7.23
CA VAL A 62 13.55 -5.66 -6.57
C VAL A 62 12.82 -4.74 -7.54
N LEU A 63 11.56 -4.43 -7.21
CA LEU A 63 10.73 -3.50 -7.96
C LEU A 63 11.07 -2.04 -7.66
N CYS A 64 11.24 -1.72 -6.38
CA CYS A 64 11.65 -0.39 -5.93
C CYS A 64 12.23 -0.42 -4.52
N SER A 65 12.81 0.70 -4.11
CA SER A 65 13.13 1.01 -2.73
C SER A 65 12.21 2.12 -2.21
N ILE A 66 11.71 1.98 -0.99
CA ILE A 66 10.91 3.01 -0.32
C ILE A 66 11.48 3.34 1.06
N ASP A 67 11.64 4.62 1.32
CA ASP A 67 11.99 5.15 2.63
C ASP A 67 10.74 5.49 3.42
N VAL A 68 10.58 4.87 4.59
CA VAL A 68 9.45 5.15 5.47
C VAL A 68 9.91 5.55 6.87
N THR A 69 9.09 6.37 7.51
CA THR A 69 9.18 6.72 8.92
C THR A 69 7.85 6.39 9.58
N LYS A 70 7.81 6.30 10.92
CA LYS A 70 6.53 6.15 11.65
C LYS A 70 5.55 7.25 11.26
N LYS A 71 6.03 8.50 11.22
CA LYS A 71 5.25 9.67 10.83
C LYS A 71 4.68 9.55 9.41
N SER A 72 5.49 9.13 8.43
CA SER A 72 5.00 9.01 7.04
C SER A 72 3.96 7.90 6.88
N ILE A 73 4.10 6.79 7.62
CA ILE A 73 3.11 5.71 7.66
C ILE A 73 1.80 6.19 8.30
N GLU A 74 1.88 6.92 9.42
CA GLU A 74 0.71 7.51 10.07
C GLU A 74 0.00 8.51 9.16
N THR A 75 0.75 9.40 8.51
CA THR A 75 0.22 10.34 7.52
C THR A 75 -0.49 9.60 6.38
N TRP A 76 0.16 8.59 5.78
CA TRP A 76 -0.44 7.78 4.72
C TRP A 76 -1.80 7.18 5.13
N ARG A 77 -1.86 6.54 6.31
CA ARG A 77 -3.09 5.91 6.81
C ARG A 77 -4.19 6.93 7.05
N ASN A 78 -3.86 8.10 7.60
CA ASN A 78 -4.81 9.17 7.82
C ASN A 78 -5.35 9.71 6.49
N ASP A 79 -4.46 9.96 5.52
CA ASP A 79 -4.85 10.49 4.21
C ASP A 79 -5.78 9.52 3.46
N ILE A 80 -5.44 8.22 3.44
CA ILE A 80 -6.31 7.19 2.85
C ILE A 80 -7.68 7.15 3.52
N SER A 81 -7.73 7.22 4.85
CA SER A 81 -8.98 7.25 5.62
C SER A 81 -9.83 8.48 5.28
N SER A 82 -9.19 9.66 5.21
CA SER A 82 -9.84 10.91 4.83
C SER A 82 -10.39 10.89 3.41
N ILE A 83 -9.62 10.37 2.44
CA ILE A 83 -10.06 10.21 1.05
C ILE A 83 -11.28 9.29 0.98
N ARG A 84 -11.24 8.13 1.66
CA ARG A 84 -12.37 7.19 1.69
C ARG A 84 -13.62 7.84 2.28
N THR A 85 -13.47 8.62 3.34
CA THR A 85 -14.57 9.37 3.96
C THR A 85 -15.18 10.36 2.97
N ALA A 86 -14.35 11.19 2.33
CA ALA A 86 -14.82 12.15 1.32
C ALA A 86 -15.52 11.48 0.12
N MET A 87 -15.01 10.33 -0.34
CA MET A 87 -15.65 9.56 -1.42
C MET A 87 -17.05 9.07 -1.02
N ASN A 88 -17.22 8.58 0.20
CA ASN A 88 -18.52 8.12 0.71
C ASN A 88 -19.53 9.26 0.84
N GLU A 89 -19.07 10.42 1.31
CA GLU A 89 -19.89 11.63 1.39
C GLU A 89 -20.32 12.11 0.00
N PHE A 90 -19.39 12.14 -0.96
CA PHE A 90 -19.68 12.47 -2.34
C PHE A 90 -20.70 11.51 -2.97
N HIS A 91 -20.52 10.20 -2.77
CA HIS A 91 -21.45 9.19 -3.27
C HIS A 91 -22.85 9.37 -2.67
N SER A 92 -22.93 9.67 -1.38
CA SER A 92 -24.20 9.97 -0.70
C SER A 92 -24.87 11.23 -1.26
N ALA A 93 -24.10 12.29 -1.52
CA ALA A 93 -24.63 13.51 -2.11
C ALA A 93 -25.16 13.29 -3.53
N LYS A 94 -24.42 12.53 -4.35
CA LYS A 94 -24.85 12.11 -5.68
C LYS A 94 -26.19 11.37 -5.62
N ASN A 95 -26.31 10.35 -4.76
CA ASN A 95 -27.53 9.55 -4.65
C ASN A 95 -28.74 10.39 -4.21
N ARG A 96 -28.53 11.37 -3.32
CA ARG A 96 -29.58 12.33 -2.95
C ARG A 96 -30.05 13.17 -4.15
N ALA A 97 -29.11 13.68 -4.94
CA ALA A 97 -29.44 14.48 -6.13
C ALA A 97 -30.20 13.65 -7.18
N GLU A 98 -29.77 12.41 -7.44
CA GLU A 98 -30.45 11.48 -8.36
C GLU A 98 -31.88 11.16 -7.90
N SER A 99 -32.09 10.98 -6.59
CA SER A 99 -33.42 10.75 -6.02
C SER A 99 -34.36 11.96 -6.22
N ILE A 100 -33.86 13.18 -6.00
CA ILE A 100 -34.63 14.42 -6.22
C ILE A 100 -35.04 14.53 -7.70
N LEU A 101 -34.11 14.28 -8.62
CA LEU A 101 -34.38 14.34 -10.06
C LEU A 101 -35.37 13.27 -10.53
N SER A 102 -35.34 12.08 -9.92
CA SER A 102 -36.26 10.98 -10.27
C SER A 102 -37.68 11.17 -9.74
N GLN A 103 -37.87 12.09 -8.79
CA GLN A 103 -39.16 12.42 -8.19
C GLN A 103 -39.81 13.67 -8.81
N ALA A 104 -39.09 14.39 -9.68
CA ALA A 104 -39.57 15.57 -10.41
C ALA A 104 -40.11 15.20 -11.79
#